data_AF-A0A4S0MQ76-F1
#
_entry.id   AF-A0A4S0MQ76-F1
#
_cell.length_a   1.000
_cell.length_b   1.000
_cell.length_c   1.000
_cell.angle_alpha   90.00
_cell.angle_beta   90.00
_cell.angle_gamma   90.00
#
_symmetry.space_group_name_H-M   'P 1'
#
loop_
_entity.id
_entity.type
_entity.pdbx_description
1 polymer ?
#
loop_
_entity_poly.entity_id
_entity_poly.type
_entity_poly.pdbx_seq_one_letter_code
_entity_poly.pdbx_strand_id
1 'polypeptide(L)'
;AAVLSSDVKNLTETNAAADISTSGTLTISDVDSDPHFVAQAGTAGLYGTFAIDADGAWTYTASSAHDEFVAGTTYTDTFNVVSADGTPTTVTINILGTN
;
A
#
# COMPACT_ATOMS: atom_id res chain seq x y z
N ALA A 1 -4.27 -23.55 -1.75
CA ALA A 1 -3.67 -22.59 -0.81
C ALA A 1 -3.27 -21.39 -1.65
N ALA A 2 -3.85 -20.23 -1.34
CA ALA A 2 -3.72 -19.08 -2.21
C ALA A 2 -2.26 -18.62 -2.37
N VAL A 3 -1.91 -18.23 -3.60
CA VAL A 3 -0.65 -17.57 -3.94
C VAL A 3 -0.98 -16.11 -4.24
N LEU A 4 -0.44 -15.21 -3.42
CA LEU A 4 -0.66 -13.77 -3.49
C LEU A 4 0.63 -13.07 -3.90
N SER A 5 0.53 -12.00 -4.70
CA SER A 5 1.64 -11.06 -4.86
C SER A 5 1.72 -10.10 -3.66
N SER A 6 2.88 -9.48 -3.50
CA SER A 6 3.08 -8.28 -2.67
C SER A 6 3.47 -7.11 -3.57
N ASP A 7 3.38 -5.88 -3.05
CA ASP A 7 3.85 -4.70 -3.78
C ASP A 7 4.69 -3.81 -2.86
N VAL A 8 5.69 -3.17 -3.45
CA VAL A 8 6.55 -2.19 -2.79
C VAL A 8 6.67 -0.98 -3.69
N LYS A 9 6.28 0.19 -3.20
CA LYS A 9 6.50 1.47 -3.88
C LYS A 9 7.58 2.26 -3.18
N ASN A 10 8.51 2.78 -3.96
CA ASN A 10 9.51 3.73 -3.49
C ASN A 10 9.17 5.08 -4.13
N LEU A 11 8.77 6.02 -3.30
CA LEU A 11 8.36 7.37 -3.66
C LEU A 11 9.41 8.35 -3.16
N THR A 12 9.43 9.55 -3.72
CA THR A 12 10.28 10.65 -3.28
C THR A 12 9.35 11.81 -2.94
N GLU A 13 9.53 12.37 -1.76
CA GLU A 13 8.78 13.56 -1.33
C GLU A 13 9.25 14.79 -2.14
N THR A 14 8.30 15.63 -2.58
CA THR A 14 8.56 16.81 -3.43
C THR A 14 7.59 17.96 -3.13
N ASN A 15 7.25 18.16 -1.86
CA ASN A 15 6.32 19.18 -1.37
C ASN A 15 4.87 19.09 -1.86
N ALA A 16 4.45 17.94 -2.40
CA ALA A 16 3.06 17.67 -2.70
C ALA A 16 2.63 16.26 -2.28
N ALA A 17 1.48 16.18 -1.59
CA ALA A 17 0.90 14.90 -1.16
C ALA A 17 0.62 13.96 -2.34
N ALA A 18 0.32 14.52 -3.52
CA ALA A 18 0.05 13.74 -4.73
C ALA A 18 1.29 12.98 -5.23
N ASP A 19 2.49 13.52 -5.02
CA ASP A 19 3.74 12.91 -5.48
C ASP A 19 4.12 11.67 -4.65
N ILE A 20 3.64 11.65 -3.40
CA ILE A 20 3.77 10.52 -2.48
C ILE A 20 2.45 9.76 -2.31
N SER A 21 1.46 9.99 -3.17
CA SER A 21 0.27 9.16 -3.32
C SER A 21 0.42 8.24 -4.51
N THR A 22 -0.08 7.01 -4.42
CA THR A 22 0.16 6.01 -5.46
C THR A 22 -0.90 4.91 -5.45
N SER A 23 -0.89 4.06 -6.46
CA SER A 23 -1.80 2.94 -6.61
C SER A 23 -1.11 1.77 -7.28
N GLY A 24 -1.77 0.62 -7.24
CA GLY A 24 -1.29 -0.59 -7.88
C GLY A 24 -2.34 -1.69 -7.85
N THR A 25 -1.90 -2.89 -8.16
CA THR A 25 -2.77 -4.07 -8.19
C THR A 25 -2.01 -5.25 -7.61
N LEU A 26 -2.61 -5.93 -6.64
CA LEU A 26 -2.16 -7.24 -6.20
C LEU A 26 -2.87 -8.32 -7.00
N THR A 27 -2.18 -9.44 -7.23
CA THR A 27 -2.73 -10.62 -7.89
C THR A 27 -2.88 -11.75 -6.91
N ILE A 28 -3.94 -12.54 -7.07
CA ILE A 28 -4.21 -13.74 -6.29
C ILE A 28 -4.56 -14.90 -7.22
N SER A 29 -4.08 -16.09 -6.87
CA SER A 29 -4.47 -17.33 -7.51
C SER A 29 -4.68 -18.39 -6.43
N ASP A 30 -5.84 -19.04 -6.44
CA ASP A 30 -6.13 -20.18 -5.59
C ASP A 30 -6.88 -21.25 -6.40
N VAL A 31 -6.52 -22.51 -6.21
CA VAL A 31 -7.15 -23.66 -6.85
C VAL A 31 -8.26 -24.25 -5.98
N ASP A 32 -8.24 -23.96 -4.67
CA ASP A 32 -9.12 -24.57 -3.69
C ASP A 32 -10.32 -23.68 -3.32
N SER A 33 -10.20 -22.36 -3.48
CA SER A 33 -11.19 -21.35 -3.07
C SER A 33 -11.35 -20.24 -4.11
N ASP A 34 -12.37 -19.39 -3.92
CA ASP A 34 -12.57 -18.18 -4.72
C ASP A 34 -11.44 -17.16 -4.48
N PRO A 35 -10.63 -16.81 -5.50
CA PRO A 35 -9.43 -16.01 -5.31
C PRO A 35 -9.74 -14.51 -5.29
N HIS A 36 -10.18 -14.00 -4.13
CA HIS A 36 -10.38 -12.56 -3.92
C HIS A 36 -9.74 -12.06 -2.61
N PHE A 37 -9.51 -10.76 -2.55
CA PHE A 37 -9.00 -10.06 -1.37
C PHE A 37 -10.13 -9.60 -0.45
N VAL A 38 -9.84 -9.51 0.85
CA VAL A 38 -10.72 -8.81 1.79
C VAL A 38 -10.54 -7.32 1.59
N ALA A 39 -11.60 -6.67 1.09
CA ALA A 39 -11.58 -5.24 0.81
C ALA A 39 -11.30 -4.41 2.08
N GLN A 40 -10.50 -3.37 1.92
CA GLN A 40 -10.21 -2.38 2.96
C GLN A 40 -10.57 -1.00 2.41
N ALA A 41 -11.34 -0.23 3.16
CA ALA A 41 -11.78 1.09 2.76
C ALA A 41 -11.19 2.14 3.71
N GLY A 42 -9.96 2.59 3.43
CA GLY A 42 -9.33 3.69 4.17
C GLY A 42 -8.65 3.26 5.47
N THR A 43 -7.91 2.15 5.47
CA THR A 43 -7.01 1.76 6.56
C THR A 43 -5.99 2.88 6.79
N ALA A 44 -5.99 3.47 7.98
CA ALA A 44 -5.03 4.51 8.34
C ALA A 44 -3.62 3.91 8.49
N GLY A 45 -2.66 4.52 7.79
CA GLY A 45 -1.22 4.35 7.98
C GLY A 45 -0.64 5.47 8.85
N LEU A 46 0.68 5.52 8.92
CA LEU A 46 1.44 6.57 9.59
C LEU A 46 1.48 7.86 8.78
N TYR A 47 1.56 7.74 7.45
CA TYR A 47 1.78 8.86 6.54
C TYR A 47 0.64 9.02 5.52
N GLY A 48 -0.33 8.11 5.51
CA GLY A 48 -1.44 8.17 4.59
C GLY A 48 -2.56 7.20 4.92
N THR A 49 -3.42 6.96 3.95
CA THR A 49 -4.55 6.03 4.03
C THR A 49 -4.49 5.05 2.88
N PHE A 50 -4.80 3.80 3.17
CA PHE A 50 -4.76 2.69 2.23
C PHE A 50 -6.15 2.12 1.99
N ALA A 51 -6.45 1.78 0.74
CA ALA A 51 -7.64 1.04 0.38
C ALA A 51 -7.28 -0.03 -0.65
N ILE A 52 -8.00 -1.15 -0.62
CA ILE A 52 -7.91 -2.22 -1.62
C ILE A 52 -9.30 -2.79 -1.83
N ASP A 53 -9.67 -3.08 -3.08
CA ASP A 53 -10.90 -3.78 -3.41
C ASP A 53 -10.72 -5.30 -3.47
N ALA A 54 -11.81 -6.03 -3.74
CA ALA A 54 -11.78 -7.48 -3.81
C ALA A 54 -10.96 -8.02 -5.01
N ASP A 55 -10.83 -7.20 -6.06
CA ASP A 55 -10.06 -7.51 -7.28
C ASP A 55 -8.56 -7.23 -7.10
N GLY A 56 -8.17 -6.64 -5.97
CA GLY A 56 -6.78 -6.36 -5.61
C GLY A 56 -6.28 -4.99 -6.09
N ALA A 57 -7.14 -4.16 -6.68
CA ALA A 57 -6.78 -2.79 -7.01
C ALA A 57 -6.70 -1.98 -5.72
N TRP A 58 -5.56 -1.36 -5.48
CA TRP A 58 -5.28 -0.65 -4.24
C TRP A 58 -4.83 0.77 -4.49
N THR A 59 -5.10 1.64 -3.51
CA THR A 59 -4.68 3.04 -3.51
C THR A 59 -4.09 3.40 -2.15
N TYR A 60 -3.01 4.17 -2.17
CA TYR A 60 -2.44 4.85 -1.03
C TYR A 60 -2.52 6.36 -1.26
N THR A 61 -3.19 7.07 -0.36
CA THR A 61 -3.31 8.54 -0.38
C THR A 61 -2.55 9.11 0.80
N ALA A 62 -1.49 9.87 0.55
CA ALA A 62 -0.74 10.53 1.60
C ALA A 62 -1.61 11.56 2.33
N SER A 63 -1.39 11.70 3.64
CA SER A 63 -2.17 12.59 4.50
C SER A 63 -1.81 14.07 4.32
N SER A 64 -0.59 14.34 3.89
CA SER A 64 -0.05 15.65 3.56
C SER A 64 1.13 15.51 2.61
N ALA A 65 1.80 16.63 2.26
CA ALA A 65 3.06 16.59 1.52
C ALA A 65 4.22 16.01 2.34
N HIS A 66 4.11 16.00 3.66
CA HIS A 66 5.17 15.60 4.59
C HIS A 66 6.48 16.38 4.41
N ASP A 67 6.37 17.72 4.31
CA ASP A 67 7.51 18.66 4.22
C ASP A 67 8.47 18.56 5.44
N GLU A 68 8.05 17.90 6.52
CA GLU A 68 8.88 17.59 7.67
C GLU A 68 9.87 16.42 7.45
N PHE A 69 9.78 15.69 6.33
CA PHE A 69 10.65 14.55 6.06
C PHE A 69 12.08 14.96 5.69
N VAL A 70 13.04 14.44 6.47
CA VAL A 70 14.46 14.79 6.37
C VAL A 70 15.11 14.15 5.15
N ALA A 71 15.91 14.94 4.43
CA ALA A 71 16.70 14.53 3.28
C ALA A 71 17.52 13.26 3.56
N GLY A 72 17.36 12.25 2.70
CA GLY A 72 18.10 10.99 2.81
C GLY A 72 17.53 9.99 3.83
N THR A 73 16.48 10.36 4.56
CA THR A 73 15.75 9.44 5.45
C THR A 73 14.57 8.80 4.72
N THR A 74 14.39 7.50 4.89
CA THR A 74 13.22 6.78 4.35
C THR A 74 12.19 6.57 5.44
N TYR A 75 10.96 6.99 5.17
CA TYR A 75 9.79 6.81 6.00
C TYR A 75 8.91 5.73 5.38
N THR A 76 8.47 4.74 6.18
CA THR A 76 7.81 3.54 5.65
C THR A 76 6.43 3.35 6.25
N ASP A 77 5.44 3.13 5.39
CA ASP A 77 4.13 2.59 5.73
C ASP A 77 4.00 1.14 5.23
N THR A 78 3.37 0.27 6.02
CA THR A 78 3.13 -1.14 5.64
C THR A 78 1.71 -1.54 5.98
N PHE A 79 1.00 -2.05 4.98
CA PHE A 79 -0.38 -2.48 5.07
C PHE A 79 -0.47 -3.99 4.90
N ASN A 80 -1.05 -4.67 5.89
CA ASN A 80 -1.34 -6.09 5.81
C ASN A 80 -2.64 -6.29 5.01
N VAL A 81 -2.57 -7.08 3.95
CA VAL A 81 -3.69 -7.48 3.11
C VAL A 81 -3.90 -8.97 3.29
N VAL A 82 -5.15 -9.42 3.27
CA VAL A 82 -5.49 -10.84 3.39
C VAL A 82 -6.45 -11.25 2.28
N SER A 83 -6.29 -12.46 1.77
CA SER A 83 -7.29 -13.12 0.92
C SER A 83 -8.49 -13.59 1.74
N ALA A 84 -9.56 -13.98 1.04
CA ALA A 84 -10.75 -14.56 1.64
C ALA A 84 -10.50 -15.84 2.46
N ASP A 85 -9.50 -16.64 2.06
CA ASP A 85 -9.09 -17.85 2.78
C ASP A 85 -8.17 -17.57 3.99
N GLY A 86 -7.85 -16.30 4.24
CA GLY A 86 -7.01 -15.85 5.34
C GLY A 86 -5.51 -15.83 5.05
N THR A 87 -5.07 -16.14 3.83
CA THR A 87 -3.66 -16.04 3.42
C THR A 87 -3.20 -14.57 3.42
N PRO A 88 -2.12 -14.21 4.14
CA PRO A 88 -1.66 -12.83 4.23
C PRO A 88 -0.67 -12.44 3.12
N THR A 89 -0.65 -11.15 2.77
CA THR A 89 0.35 -10.46 1.96
C THR A 89 0.50 -9.01 2.42
N THR A 90 1.38 -8.23 1.78
CA THR A 90 1.65 -6.85 2.18
C THR A 90 1.78 -5.89 1.00
N VAL A 91 1.39 -4.64 1.25
CA VAL A 91 1.80 -3.47 0.45
C VAL A 91 2.68 -2.58 1.32
N THR A 92 3.87 -2.25 0.85
CA THR A 92 4.81 -1.36 1.54
C THR A 92 5.06 -0.10 0.73
N ILE A 93 4.91 1.06 1.38
CA ILE A 93 5.18 2.38 0.80
C ILE A 93 6.40 2.95 1.50
N ASN A 94 7.48 3.16 0.74
CA ASN A 94 8.69 3.83 1.21
C ASN A 94 8.72 5.24 0.61
N ILE A 95 8.93 6.24 1.45
CA ILE A 95 8.98 7.65 1.05
C ILE A 95 10.35 8.19 1.44
N LEU A 96 11.15 8.58 0.45
CA LEU A 96 12.43 9.25 0.65
C LEU A 96 12.18 10.75 0.89
N GLY A 97 12.54 11.24 2.08
CA GLY A 97 12.50 12.67 2.40
C GLY A 97 13.54 13.46 1.61
N THR A 98 13.24 14.74 1.33
CA THR A 98 14.11 15.62 0.55
C THR A 98 14.49 16.96 1.19
N ASN A 99 13.96 17.27 2.39
CA ASN A 99 14.16 18.56 3.06
C ASN A 99 15.41 18.66 3.97
#